data_AF-A0A7S3KV78-F1
#
_entry.id   AF-A0A7S3KV78-F1
#
_cell.length_a   1.000
_cell.length_b   1.000
_cell.length_c   1.000
_cell.angle_alpha   90.00
_cell.angle_beta   90.00
_cell.angle_gamma   90.00
#
_symmetry.space_group_name_H-M   'P 1'
#
loop_
_entity.id
_entity.type
_entity.pdbx_description
1 polymer ?
#
loop_
_entity_poly.entity_id
_entity_poly.type
_entity_poly.pdbx_seq_one_letter_code
_entity_poly.pdbx_strand_id
1 'polypeptide(L)'
;ELLPVISQQVPNEFRKFKGQAIESLTIAASSIGADHFKPHFEKVARTLILIQKEHLDQIDDDPQKIYILNAWQRLCMLMSKEFAPVMPELMPEIFKMPCLQPRTSQ
;
A
#
# COMPACT_ATOMS: atom_id res chain seq x y z
N GLU A 1 9.65 -7.89 -11.02
CA GLU A 1 10.90 -7.10 -10.85
C GLU A 1 10.77 -5.85 -9.96
N LEU A 2 9.59 -5.28 -9.72
CA LEU A 2 9.44 -4.05 -8.91
C LEU A 2 9.49 -4.25 -7.39
N LEU A 3 9.32 -5.48 -6.90
CA LEU A 3 9.26 -5.76 -5.45
C LEU A 3 10.54 -5.39 -4.68
N PRO A 4 11.76 -5.69 -5.18
CA PRO A 4 13.00 -5.21 -4.55
C PRO A 4 13.09 -3.68 -4.49
N VAL A 5 12.58 -2.98 -5.51
CA VAL A 5 12.61 -1.50 -5.58
C VAL A 5 11.74 -0.90 -4.48
N ILE A 6 10.51 -1.39 -4.32
CA ILE A 6 9.59 -0.86 -3.30
C ILE A 6 9.97 -1.30 -1.87
N SER A 7 10.76 -2.35 -1.72
CA SER A 7 11.20 -2.83 -0.40
C SER A 7 12.36 -2.02 0.19
N GLN A 8 13.01 -1.16 -0.61
CA GLN A 8 14.13 -0.34 -0.15
C GLN A 8 13.64 0.97 0.48
N GLN A 9 14.35 1.44 1.50
CA GLN A 9 14.20 2.81 1.97
C GLN A 9 14.78 3.76 0.93
N VAL A 10 14.09 4.89 0.74
CA VAL A 10 14.50 5.91 -0.23
C VAL A 10 14.49 7.27 0.46
N PRO A 11 15.37 8.20 0.05
CA PRO A 11 15.31 9.59 0.47
C PRO A 11 13.93 10.21 0.22
N ASN A 12 13.60 11.25 0.97
CA ASN A 12 12.28 11.89 0.91
C ASN A 12 11.92 12.37 -0.50
N GLU A 13 12.88 12.88 -1.29
CA GLU A 13 12.63 13.31 -2.67
C GLU A 13 12.16 12.18 -3.61
N PHE A 14 12.46 10.92 -3.28
CA PHE A 14 12.10 9.75 -4.08
C PHE A 14 10.84 9.03 -3.59
N ARG A 15 10.21 9.48 -2.49
CA ARG A 15 8.99 8.83 -1.96
C ARG A 15 7.84 8.80 -2.96
N LYS A 16 7.68 9.87 -3.77
CA LYS A 16 6.70 9.92 -4.87
C LYS A 16 7.00 8.85 -5.93
N PHE A 17 8.26 8.71 -6.34
CA PHE A 17 8.68 7.70 -7.31
C PHE A 17 8.43 6.28 -6.78
N LYS A 18 8.77 6.03 -5.51
CA LYS A 18 8.45 4.76 -4.83
C LYS A 18 6.93 4.50 -4.80
N GLY A 19 6.11 5.54 -4.59
CA GLY A 19 4.65 5.47 -4.72
C GLY A 19 4.17 5.06 -6.12
N GLN A 20 4.75 5.65 -7.17
CA GLN A 20 4.45 5.29 -8.57
C GLN A 20 4.85 3.86 -8.91
N ALA A 21 5.94 3.35 -8.31
CA ALA A 21 6.34 1.96 -8.45
C ALA A 21 5.37 0.99 -7.75
N ILE A 22 4.86 1.35 -6.56
CA ILE A 22 3.79 0.62 -5.86
C ILE A 22 2.51 0.57 -6.71
N GLU A 23 2.12 1.71 -7.29
CA GLU A 23 0.98 1.78 -8.19
C GLU A 23 1.15 0.91 -9.43
N SER A 24 2.29 1.03 -10.11
CA SER A 24 2.59 0.23 -11.29
C SER A 24 2.57 -1.27 -10.99
N LEU A 25 3.13 -1.68 -9.85
CA LEU A 25 3.12 -3.08 -9.40
C LEU A 25 1.70 -3.59 -9.19
N THR A 26 0.84 -2.81 -8.52
CA THR A 26 -0.53 -3.24 -8.20
C THR A 26 -1.48 -3.18 -9.39
N ILE A 27 -1.26 -2.27 -10.35
CA ILE A 27 -1.95 -2.29 -11.64
C ILE A 27 -1.57 -3.54 -12.43
N ALA A 28 -0.28 -3.86 -12.52
CA ALA A 28 0.19 -5.07 -13.20
C ALA A 28 -0.40 -6.33 -12.54
N ALA A 29 -0.44 -6.39 -11.21
CA ALA A 29 -1.10 -7.47 -10.46
C ALA A 29 -2.58 -7.61 -10.84
N SER A 30 -3.31 -6.50 -10.94
CA SER A 30 -4.71 -6.53 -11.39
C SER A 30 -4.85 -7.00 -12.84
N SER A 31 -3.91 -6.64 -13.73
CA SER A 31 -3.95 -7.05 -15.13
C SER A 31 -3.69 -8.54 -15.35
N ILE A 32 -2.83 -9.18 -14.54
CA ILE A 32 -2.55 -10.63 -14.66
C ILE A 32 -3.61 -11.50 -13.95
N GLY A 33 -4.41 -10.91 -13.06
CA GLY A 33 -5.48 -11.60 -12.35
C GLY A 33 -5.04 -12.34 -11.10
N ALA A 34 -6.02 -12.76 -10.29
CA ALA A 34 -5.82 -13.32 -8.95
C ALA A 34 -5.03 -14.64 -8.97
N ASP A 35 -5.33 -15.54 -9.91
CA ASP A 35 -4.71 -16.87 -9.97
C ASP A 35 -3.20 -16.80 -10.13
N HIS A 36 -2.73 -15.88 -10.99
CA HIS A 36 -1.30 -15.65 -11.23
C HIS A 36 -0.64 -14.81 -10.14
N PHE A 37 -1.39 -13.89 -9.51
CA PHE A 37 -0.84 -13.01 -8.49
C PHE A 37 -0.80 -13.63 -7.09
N LYS A 38 -1.67 -14.61 -6.79
CA LYS A 38 -1.79 -15.25 -5.47
C LYS A 38 -0.45 -15.72 -4.86
N PRO A 39 0.47 -16.37 -5.60
CA PRO A 39 1.77 -16.77 -5.06
C PRO A 39 2.66 -15.59 -4.59
N HIS A 40 2.38 -14.38 -5.07
CA HIS A 40 3.13 -13.17 -4.75
C HIS A 40 2.44 -12.29 -3.70
N PHE A 41 1.14 -12.49 -3.49
CA PHE A 41 0.30 -11.61 -2.68
C PHE A 41 0.86 -11.41 -1.27
N GLU A 42 1.21 -12.48 -0.56
CA GLU A 42 1.68 -12.38 0.82
C GLU A 42 2.94 -11.51 0.91
N LYS A 43 3.90 -11.70 -0.01
CA LYS A 43 5.15 -10.95 -0.01
C LYS A 43 4.89 -9.46 -0.30
N VAL A 44 4.03 -9.16 -1.27
CA VAL A 44 3.64 -7.77 -1.59
C VAL A 44 2.90 -7.12 -0.41
N ALA A 45 1.94 -7.80 0.19
CA ALA A 45 1.18 -7.30 1.32
C ALA A 45 2.09 -6.99 2.53
N ARG A 46 2.98 -7.91 2.90
CA ARG A 46 3.97 -7.68 3.97
C ARG A 46 4.86 -6.48 3.67
N THR A 47 5.35 -6.35 2.44
CA THR A 47 6.14 -5.18 2.03
C THR A 47 5.36 -3.88 2.19
N LEU A 48 4.08 -3.82 1.77
CA LEU A 48 3.27 -2.62 1.93
C LEU A 48 3.01 -2.26 3.40
N ILE A 49 2.80 -3.25 4.26
CA ILE A 49 2.66 -3.04 5.71
C ILE A 49 3.95 -2.45 6.29
N LEU A 50 5.11 -2.99 5.90
CA LEU A 50 6.40 -2.47 6.36
C LEU A 50 6.58 -1.01 5.93
N ILE A 51 6.31 -0.69 4.67
CA ILE A 51 6.39 0.69 4.16
C ILE A 51 5.45 1.61 4.93
N GLN A 52 4.24 1.16 5.25
CA GLN A 52 3.26 1.94 6.02
C GLN A 52 3.75 2.22 7.45
N LYS A 53 4.46 1.25 8.06
CA LYS A 53 5.07 1.38 9.40
C LYS A 53 6.36 2.21 9.43
N GLU A 54 7.02 2.47 8.30
CA GLU A 54 8.28 3.27 8.20
C GLU A 54 8.08 4.78 8.46
N HIS A 55 7.17 5.15 9.36
CA HIS A 55 6.89 6.53 9.78
C HIS A 55 6.43 7.47 8.65
N LEU A 56 5.50 7.03 7.81
CA LEU A 56 4.75 7.96 6.94
C LEU A 56 4.10 9.09 7.76
N ASP A 57 3.74 8.81 9.01
CA ASP A 57 3.08 9.74 9.93
C ASP A 57 3.95 10.93 10.37
N GLN A 58 5.28 10.88 10.15
CA GLN A 58 6.19 11.97 10.53
C GLN A 58 6.29 13.09 9.48
N ILE A 59 5.77 12.84 8.27
CA ILE A 59 5.77 13.84 7.18
C ILE A 59 4.31 14.17 6.86
N ASP A 60 3.93 15.40 7.19
CA ASP A 60 2.68 15.99 6.71
C ASP A 60 2.65 15.95 5.18
N ASP A 61 1.53 15.50 4.63
CA ASP A 61 1.30 15.37 3.18
C ASP A 61 2.29 14.49 2.40
N ASP A 62 2.86 13.44 3.03
CA ASP A 62 3.68 12.46 2.30
C ASP A 62 2.92 11.89 1.08
N PRO A 63 3.41 12.11 -0.15
CA PRO A 63 2.73 11.65 -1.37
C PRO A 63 2.58 10.14 -1.42
N GLN A 64 3.39 9.37 -0.69
CA GLN A 64 3.33 7.91 -0.67
C GLN A 64 2.08 7.36 0.03
N LYS A 65 1.47 8.12 0.97
CA LYS A 65 0.27 7.70 1.71
C LYS A 65 -0.88 7.33 0.77
N ILE A 66 -1.16 8.17 -0.23
CA ILE A 66 -2.27 7.94 -1.16
C ILE A 66 -2.00 6.78 -2.11
N TYR A 67 -0.75 6.56 -2.51
CA TYR A 67 -0.36 5.41 -3.34
C TYR A 67 -0.56 4.08 -2.60
N ILE A 68 -0.24 4.04 -1.30
CA ILE A 68 -0.45 2.85 -0.46
C ILE A 68 -1.95 2.59 -0.25
N LEU A 69 -2.75 3.62 0.03
CA LEU A 69 -4.20 3.47 0.13
C LEU A 69 -4.81 2.90 -1.15
N ASN A 70 -4.44 3.47 -2.31
CA ASN A 70 -4.93 3.01 -3.60
C ASN A 70 -4.44 1.58 -3.90
N ALA A 71 -3.20 1.23 -3.52
CA ALA A 71 -2.70 -0.13 -3.62
C ALA A 71 -3.52 -1.11 -2.79
N TRP A 72 -3.87 -0.75 -1.55
CA TRP A 72 -4.73 -1.59 -0.70
C TRP A 72 -6.11 -1.81 -1.31
N GLN A 73 -6.72 -0.77 -1.87
CA GLN A 73 -8.00 -0.89 -2.57
C GLN A 73 -7.91 -1.89 -3.74
N ARG A 74 -6.88 -1.78 -4.60
CA ARG A 74 -6.68 -2.69 -5.74
C ARG A 74 -6.45 -4.13 -5.29
N LEU A 75 -5.62 -4.34 -4.28
CA LEU A 75 -5.30 -5.66 -3.74
C LEU A 75 -6.52 -6.31 -3.06
N CYS A 76 -7.33 -5.53 -2.34
CA CYS A 76 -8.58 -6.00 -1.75
C CYS A 76 -9.56 -6.47 -2.84
N MET A 77 -9.73 -5.68 -3.91
CA MET A 77 -10.59 -6.06 -5.03
C MET A 77 -10.08 -7.29 -5.78
N LEU A 78 -8.76 -7.38 -6.01
CA LEU A 78 -8.13 -8.48 -6.73
C LEU A 78 -8.21 -9.81 -5.96
N MET A 79 -7.91 -9.81 -4.67
CA MET A 79 -7.75 -11.04 -3.88
C MET A 79 -9.03 -11.47 -3.15
N SER A 80 -10.00 -10.57 -2.97
CA SER A 80 -11.29 -10.88 -2.33
C SER A 80 -11.12 -11.65 -1.01
N LYS A 81 -11.54 -12.92 -0.94
CA LYS A 81 -11.48 -13.75 0.29
C LYS A 81 -10.05 -13.98 0.78
N GLU A 82 -9.09 -14.06 -0.14
CA GLU A 82 -7.67 -14.29 0.18
C GLU A 82 -7.04 -13.07 0.87
N PHE A 83 -7.69 -11.89 0.81
CA PHE A 83 -7.23 -10.68 1.48
C PHE A 83 -7.52 -10.69 3.00
N ALA A 84 -8.50 -11.48 3.44
CA ALA A 84 -8.98 -11.49 4.82
C ALA A 84 -7.89 -11.67 5.90
N PRO A 85 -6.86 -12.53 5.71
CA PRO A 85 -5.80 -12.69 6.71
C PRO A 85 -4.94 -11.43 6.94
N VAL A 86 -4.89 -10.52 5.96
CA VAL A 86 -4.08 -9.28 6.04
C VAL A 86 -4.83 -8.15 6.75
N MET A 87 -6.17 -8.20 6.77
CA MET A 87 -7.02 -7.15 7.31
C MET A 87 -6.69 -6.73 8.76
N PRO A 88 -6.49 -7.65 9.73
CA PRO A 88 -6.25 -7.24 11.12
C PRO A 88 -5.02 -6.35 11.30
N GLU A 89 -3.97 -6.58 10.50
CA GLU A 89 -2.74 -5.81 10.57
C GLU A 89 -2.84 -4.49 9.79
N LEU A 90 -3.66 -4.46 8.74
CA LEU A 90 -3.87 -3.30 7.88
C LEU A 90 -4.81 -2.25 8.49
N MET A 91 -5.92 -2.69 9.11
CA MET A 91 -6.99 -1.78 9.57
C MET A 91 -6.50 -0.64 10.47
N PRO A 92 -5.65 -0.86 11.49
CA PRO A 92 -5.15 0.22 12.34
C PRO A 92 -4.46 1.33 11.55
N GLU A 93 -3.71 0.95 10.51
CA GLU A 93 -2.94 1.88 9.70
C GLU A 93 -3.80 2.64 8.69
N ILE A 94 -4.89 2.04 8.21
CA ILE A 94 -5.89 2.75 7.38
C ILE A 94 -6.57 3.85 8.19
N PHE A 95 -6.95 3.59 9.45
CA PHE A 95 -7.66 4.58 10.27
C PHE A 95 -6.83 5.80 10.66
N LYS A 96 -5.50 5.73 10.55
CA LYS A 96 -4.61 6.89 10.75
C LYS A 96 -4.61 7.85 9.57
N MET A 97 -5.14 7.46 8.41
CA MET A 97 -5.08 8.27 7.20
C MET A 97 -5.98 9.51 7.32
N PRO A 98 -5.47 10.72 6.97
CA PRO A 98 -6.22 11.98 7.13
C PRO A 98 -7.56 12.01 6.41
N CYS A 99 -7.68 11.34 5.26
CA CYS A 99 -8.92 11.28 4.49
C CYS A 99 -10.05 10.49 5.17
N LEU A 100 -9.73 9.68 6.19
CA LEU A 100 -10.68 8.89 6.97
C LEU A 100 -10.89 9.44 8.38
N GLN A 101 -10.15 10.48 8.76
CA GLN A 101 -10.41 11.18 10.01
C GLN A 101 -11.74 11.93 9.89
N PRO A 102 -12.63 11.83 10.90
CA PRO A 102 -13.85 12.63 10.91
C PRO A 102 -13.45 14.10 10.80
N ARG A 103 -14.04 14.82 9.83
CA ARG A 103 -13.93 16.27 9.78
C ARG A 103 -14.56 16.80 11.06
N THR A 104 -13.74 17.09 12.08
CA THR A 104 -14.18 17.91 13.19
C THR A 104 -14.43 19.29 12.60
N SER A 105 -15.69 19.59 12.30
CA SER A 105 -16.16 20.94 12.03
C SER A 105 -15.73 21.81 13.21
N GLN A 106 -14.73 22.65 13.01
CA GLN A 106 -14.57 23.89 13.77
C GLN A 106 -15.22 25.01 12.96
#